data_AF-A0A1B6F534-F1
#
_entry.id   AF-A0A1B6F534-F1
#
_cell.length_a   1.000
_cell.length_b   1.000
_cell.length_c   1.000
_cell.angle_alpha   90.00
_cell.angle_beta   90.00
_cell.angle_gamma   90.00
#
_symmetry.space_group_name_H-M   'P 1'
#
loop_
_entity.id
_entity.type
_entity.pdbx_description
1 polymer ?
#
loop_
_entity_poly.entity_id
_entity_poly.type
_entity_poly.pdbx_seq_one_letter_code
_entity_poly.pdbx_strand_id
1 'polypeptide(L)'
;MKSNIWSGVFLAAACVLASLPCSYSGYIPPGPRYPCPSDPVHAQFLYPCNCTAGTDAGLYVTCEKTNLASLSVGLANLASVSYPVEQLTISSCYFAHLYGDLLYSLKIRVLRFIDTPIRTIKPLTFLGVNRTLQELHIINSSLEEFPKHAFSNLGNLTVLNIDGHRMSGLAKDSFSVTLIPNQLQRLSIVNGPLKDLPGDTLAPCKRLKRLDLHNNSLSVIQKGQ
;
A
#
# COMPACT_ATOMS: atom_id res chain seq x y z
N MET A 1 41.39 48.55 -75.73
CA MET A 1 40.26 49.25 -76.40
C MET A 1 39.01 48.43 -76.11
N LYS A 2 37.95 48.85 -75.44
CA LYS A 2 37.45 50.15 -74.95
C LYS A 2 36.81 49.93 -73.57
N SER A 3 36.85 51.00 -72.79
CA SER A 3 36.20 51.24 -71.50
C SER A 3 34.68 51.45 -71.62
N ASN A 4 33.97 51.33 -70.48
CA ASN A 4 32.78 52.07 -69.98
C ASN A 4 31.99 51.09 -69.06
N ILE A 5 31.87 51.20 -67.72
CA ILE A 5 31.48 52.25 -66.75
C ILE A 5 29.97 52.58 -66.73
N TRP A 6 29.35 52.19 -65.59
CA TRP A 6 28.09 52.61 -64.91
C TRP A 6 26.76 52.12 -65.52
N SER A 7 25.74 51.66 -64.78
CA SER A 7 25.17 52.00 -63.46
C SER A 7 24.26 50.83 -62.99
N GLY A 8 24.22 50.38 -61.74
CA GLY A 8 23.53 51.06 -60.63
C GLY A 8 22.02 50.73 -60.58
N VAL A 9 21.64 49.55 -60.07
CA VAL A 9 20.25 49.27 -59.62
C VAL A 9 20.31 48.43 -58.33
N PHE A 10 19.97 49.06 -57.21
CA PHE A 10 19.72 48.40 -55.93
C PHE A 10 18.38 47.65 -56.02
N LEU A 11 18.41 46.32 -56.08
CA LEU A 11 17.24 45.51 -55.76
C LEU A 11 17.13 45.38 -54.23
N ALA A 12 16.12 46.02 -53.66
CA ALA A 12 15.71 45.79 -52.28
C ALA A 12 15.25 44.32 -52.12
N ALA A 13 16.08 43.50 -51.51
CA ALA A 13 15.71 42.16 -51.10
C ALA A 13 14.76 42.27 -49.90
N ALA A 14 13.47 42.04 -50.12
CA ALA A 14 12.49 41.89 -49.06
C ALA A 14 12.82 40.60 -48.28
N CYS A 15 13.34 40.76 -47.05
CA CYS A 15 13.43 39.67 -46.09
C CYS A 15 12.02 39.21 -45.72
N VAL A 16 11.55 38.13 -46.37
CA VAL A 16 10.43 37.34 -45.87
C VAL A 16 10.92 36.66 -44.60
N LEU A 17 10.60 37.25 -43.44
CA LEU A 17 10.77 36.61 -42.14
C LEU A 17 9.80 35.42 -42.10
N ALA A 18 10.26 34.27 -42.60
CA ALA A 18 9.64 33.00 -42.32
C ALA A 18 9.70 32.79 -40.81
N SER A 19 8.56 32.95 -40.14
CA SER A 19 8.38 32.58 -38.75
C SER A 19 8.62 31.08 -38.64
N LEU A 20 9.86 30.69 -38.31
CA LEU A 20 10.17 29.33 -37.87
C LEU A 20 9.29 29.05 -36.65
N PRO A 21 8.43 28.01 -36.67
CA PRO A 21 7.72 27.61 -35.47
C PRO A 21 8.79 27.25 -34.43
N CYS A 22 8.75 27.95 -33.30
CA CYS A 22 9.62 27.70 -32.18
C CYS A 22 9.33 26.28 -31.69
N SER A 23 10.16 25.31 -32.07
CA SER A 23 10.09 23.95 -31.56
C SER A 23 10.41 24.00 -30.06
N TYR A 24 9.37 24.05 -29.24
CA TYR A 24 9.49 23.83 -27.80
C TYR A 24 9.98 22.40 -27.59
N SER A 25 11.30 22.22 -27.52
CA SER A 25 11.90 20.99 -27.00
C SER A 25 11.69 21.01 -25.49
N GLY A 26 10.49 20.58 -25.08
CA GLY A 26 10.19 20.34 -23.67
C GLY A 26 10.93 19.09 -23.23
N TYR A 27 11.70 19.20 -22.14
CA TYR A 27 12.27 18.03 -21.47
C TYR A 27 11.13 17.15 -20.95
N ILE A 28 11.04 15.92 -21.48
CA ILE A 28 10.10 14.90 -20.99
C ILE A 28 10.85 14.14 -19.89
N PRO A 29 10.46 14.28 -18.61
CA PRO A 29 11.13 13.57 -17.55
C PRO A 29 11.03 12.05 -17.77
N PRO A 30 12.09 11.28 -17.45
CA PRO A 30 11.98 9.83 -17.43
C PRO A 30 10.86 9.42 -16.45
N GLY A 31 10.07 8.43 -16.86
CA GLY A 31 8.99 7.89 -16.02
C GLY A 31 9.51 7.31 -14.69
N PRO A 32 8.60 6.92 -13.78
CA PRO A 32 8.98 6.34 -12.49
C PRO A 32 9.83 5.07 -12.67
N ARG A 33 10.69 4.78 -11.69
CA ARG A 33 11.54 3.57 -11.69
C ARG A 33 10.74 2.27 -11.83
N TYR A 34 9.55 2.21 -11.23
CA TYR A 34 8.63 1.08 -11.34
C TYR A 34 7.32 1.54 -11.98
N PRO A 35 7.23 1.59 -13.32
CA PRO A 35 6.01 1.99 -14.00
C PRO A 35 4.96 0.87 -13.94
N CYS A 36 3.68 1.24 -13.91
CA CYS A 36 2.61 0.28 -14.13
C CYS A 36 2.66 -0.26 -15.58
N PRO A 37 2.22 -1.51 -15.81
CA PRO A 37 2.10 -2.04 -17.16
C PRO A 37 1.14 -1.19 -18.00
N SER A 38 1.66 -0.54 -19.04
CA SER A 38 0.90 0.37 -19.90
C SER A 38 0.21 -0.32 -21.08
N ASP A 39 0.60 -1.56 -21.40
CA ASP A 39 -0.03 -2.38 -22.44
C ASP A 39 -1.28 -3.06 -21.88
N PRO A 40 -2.45 -2.98 -22.57
CA PRO A 40 -3.68 -3.66 -22.19
C PRO A 40 -3.52 -5.16 -21.90
N VAL A 41 -2.65 -5.86 -22.64
CA VAL A 41 -2.40 -7.29 -22.46
C VAL A 41 -1.69 -7.56 -21.12
N HIS A 42 -0.71 -6.73 -20.79
CA HIS A 42 0.04 -6.84 -19.53
C HIS A 42 -0.76 -6.31 -18.33
N ALA A 43 -1.64 -5.33 -18.53
CA ALA A 43 -2.57 -4.88 -17.50
C ALA A 43 -3.62 -5.95 -17.17
N GLN A 44 -4.11 -6.68 -18.18
CA GLN A 44 -5.04 -7.79 -17.98
C GLN A 44 -4.40 -8.98 -17.25
N PHE A 45 -3.08 -9.13 -17.34
CA PHE A 45 -2.35 -10.17 -16.61
C PHE A 45 -2.44 -10.01 -15.08
N LEU A 46 -2.61 -8.78 -14.58
CA LEU A 46 -2.75 -8.53 -13.15
C LEU A 46 -4.17 -8.79 -12.62
N TYR A 47 -5.13 -9.09 -13.49
CA TYR A 47 -6.51 -9.35 -13.09
C TYR A 47 -6.58 -10.46 -12.02
N PRO A 48 -7.35 -10.27 -10.93
CA PRO A 48 -8.36 -9.23 -10.72
C PRO A 48 -7.86 -7.95 -10.02
N CYS A 49 -6.55 -7.78 -9.91
CA CYS A 49 -5.93 -6.57 -9.39
C CYS A 49 -5.61 -5.58 -10.51
N ASN A 50 -5.56 -4.30 -10.17
CA ASN A 50 -5.16 -3.24 -11.09
C ASN A 50 -4.04 -2.41 -10.47
N CYS A 51 -3.07 -2.02 -11.31
CA CYS A 51 -2.00 -1.11 -10.93
C CYS A 51 -2.51 0.33 -11.07
N THR A 52 -2.70 1.02 -9.95
CA THR A 52 -3.25 2.38 -9.94
C THR A 52 -2.17 3.44 -10.12
N ALA A 53 -0.96 3.19 -9.63
CA ALA A 53 0.19 4.07 -9.83
C ALA A 53 1.52 3.31 -9.73
N GLY A 54 2.50 3.74 -10.53
CA GLY A 54 3.89 3.32 -10.44
C GLY A 54 4.74 4.46 -9.89
N THR A 55 5.64 4.17 -8.95
CA THR A 55 6.51 5.17 -8.31
C THR A 55 7.96 4.71 -8.26
N ASP A 56 8.86 5.53 -7.74
CA ASP A 56 10.25 5.15 -7.55
C ASP A 56 10.46 4.16 -6.39
N ALA A 57 9.48 4.05 -5.48
CA ALA A 57 9.50 3.14 -4.34
C ALA A 57 8.86 1.78 -4.66
N GLY A 58 7.84 1.78 -5.52
CA GLY A 58 7.13 0.57 -5.93
C GLY A 58 5.75 0.84 -6.52
N LEU A 59 5.01 -0.24 -6.74
CA LEU A 59 3.67 -0.20 -7.32
C LEU A 59 2.59 0.03 -6.26
N TYR A 60 1.56 0.77 -6.65
CA TYR A 60 0.28 0.85 -5.95
C TYR A 60 -0.70 -0.05 -6.67
N VAL A 61 -1.17 -1.07 -5.97
CA VAL A 61 -2.04 -2.10 -6.54
C VAL A 61 -3.34 -2.16 -5.74
N THR A 62 -4.46 -2.20 -6.45
CA THR A 62 -5.80 -2.33 -5.87
C THR A 62 -6.50 -3.54 -6.45
N CYS A 63 -6.99 -4.43 -5.59
CA CYS A 63 -7.82 -5.57 -5.97
C CYS A 63 -9.21 -5.33 -5.39
N GLU A 64 -10.23 -5.28 -6.24
CA GLU A 64 -11.58 -4.93 -5.83
C GLU A 64 -12.60 -6.00 -6.25
N LYS A 65 -13.58 -6.30 -5.39
CA LYS A 65 -14.73 -7.18 -5.71
C LYS A 65 -14.30 -8.59 -6.13
N THR A 66 -13.35 -9.19 -5.41
CA THR A 66 -12.79 -10.51 -5.74
C THR A 66 -12.97 -11.54 -4.61
N ASN A 67 -12.96 -12.83 -4.95
CA ASN A 67 -12.79 -13.90 -3.96
C ASN A 67 -11.31 -14.15 -3.72
N LEU A 68 -11.03 -14.98 -2.70
CA LEU A 68 -9.68 -15.38 -2.32
C LEU A 68 -8.95 -16.18 -3.42
N ALA A 69 -9.64 -17.02 -4.19
CA ALA A 69 -9.03 -17.83 -5.24
C ALA A 69 -8.62 -16.99 -6.47
N SER A 70 -9.45 -16.05 -6.90
CA SER A 70 -9.09 -15.10 -7.95
C SER A 70 -8.01 -14.13 -7.47
N LEU A 71 -8.09 -13.71 -6.20
CA LEU A 71 -7.05 -12.89 -5.59
C LEU A 71 -5.70 -13.60 -5.58
N SER A 72 -5.64 -14.89 -5.23
CA SER A 72 -4.38 -15.63 -5.21
C SER A 72 -3.71 -15.69 -6.58
N VAL A 73 -4.49 -15.84 -7.65
CA VAL A 73 -3.99 -15.78 -9.03
C VAL A 73 -3.44 -14.39 -9.36
N GLY A 74 -4.18 -13.33 -9.05
CA GLY A 74 -3.73 -11.95 -9.27
C GLY A 74 -2.44 -11.61 -8.51
N LEU A 75 -2.31 -12.09 -7.28
CA LEU A 75 -1.10 -11.90 -6.46
C LEU A 75 0.09 -12.73 -6.97
N ALA A 76 -0.15 -13.94 -7.48
CA ALA A 76 0.89 -14.75 -8.12
C ALA A 76 1.40 -14.08 -9.41
N ASN A 77 0.50 -13.51 -10.20
CA ASN A 77 0.84 -12.74 -11.40
C ASN A 77 1.57 -11.45 -11.04
N LEU A 78 1.19 -10.76 -9.96
CA LEU A 78 1.92 -9.60 -9.46
C LEU A 78 3.34 -9.97 -9.01
N ALA A 79 3.52 -11.14 -8.39
CA ALA A 79 4.83 -11.61 -7.98
C ALA A 79 5.77 -11.88 -9.17
N SER A 80 5.24 -12.27 -10.34
CA SER A 80 6.06 -12.49 -11.54
C SER A 80 6.61 -11.19 -12.15
N VAL A 81 5.96 -10.04 -11.88
CA VAL A 81 6.45 -8.71 -12.28
C VAL A 81 7.73 -8.33 -11.52
N SER A 82 8.02 -8.96 -10.37
CA SER A 82 9.24 -8.77 -9.57
C SER A 82 9.45 -7.36 -9.01
N TYR A 83 8.45 -6.48 -9.12
CA TYR A 83 8.53 -5.12 -8.59
C TYR A 83 8.09 -5.09 -7.12
N PRO A 84 8.70 -4.22 -6.28
CA PRO A 84 8.20 -3.99 -4.93
C PRO A 84 6.81 -3.35 -4.98
N VAL A 85 5.95 -3.73 -4.06
CA VAL A 85 4.61 -3.18 -3.90
C VAL A 85 4.64 -2.21 -2.74
N GLU A 86 4.56 -0.93 -3.06
CA GLU A 86 4.56 0.13 -2.06
C GLU A 86 3.28 0.09 -1.23
N GLN A 87 2.14 -0.10 -1.92
CA GLN A 87 0.85 -0.28 -1.27
C GLN A 87 -0.01 -1.31 -2.00
N LEU A 88 -0.45 -2.34 -1.28
CA LEU A 88 -1.48 -3.27 -1.73
C LEU A 88 -2.79 -2.97 -1.01
N THR A 89 -3.83 -2.65 -1.77
CA THR A 89 -5.18 -2.39 -1.28
C THR A 89 -6.11 -3.49 -1.74
N ILE A 90 -6.73 -4.20 -0.81
CA ILE A 90 -7.73 -5.23 -1.07
C ILE A 90 -9.05 -4.67 -0.55
N SER A 91 -9.95 -4.31 -1.47
CA SER A 91 -11.18 -3.57 -1.16
C SER A 91 -12.43 -4.30 -1.62
N SER A 92 -13.48 -4.32 -0.80
CA SER A 92 -14.80 -4.88 -1.20
C SER A 92 -14.75 -6.34 -1.68
N CYS A 93 -13.75 -7.10 -1.26
CA CYS A 93 -13.63 -8.54 -1.50
C CYS A 93 -14.51 -9.34 -0.54
N TYR A 94 -14.88 -10.57 -0.90
CA TYR A 94 -15.96 -11.32 -0.23
C TYR A 94 -15.50 -12.59 0.50
N PHE A 95 -14.27 -12.60 1.02
CA PHE A 95 -13.75 -13.70 1.83
C PHE A 95 -13.73 -13.34 3.33
N ALA A 96 -14.06 -14.33 4.17
CA ALA A 96 -14.10 -14.16 5.62
C ALA A 96 -12.82 -14.61 6.33
N HIS A 97 -12.02 -15.46 5.67
CA HIS A 97 -10.85 -16.07 6.28
C HIS A 97 -9.64 -15.85 5.39
N LEU A 98 -8.60 -15.26 5.96
CA LEU A 98 -7.29 -15.20 5.32
C LEU A 98 -6.45 -16.38 5.79
N TYR A 99 -5.90 -17.13 4.83
CA TYR A 99 -5.10 -18.33 5.10
C TYR A 99 -4.06 -18.54 4.02
N GLY A 100 -3.03 -19.32 4.36
CA GLY A 100 -2.01 -19.78 3.42
C GLY A 100 -0.86 -18.81 3.22
N ASP A 101 -0.23 -18.92 2.07
CA ASP A 101 1.01 -18.28 1.64
C ASP A 101 0.77 -17.22 0.55
N LEU A 102 -0.45 -16.67 0.50
CA LEU A 102 -0.91 -15.70 -0.52
C LEU A 102 0.04 -14.51 -0.73
N LEU A 103 0.77 -14.11 0.30
CA LEU A 103 1.68 -12.96 0.30
C LEU A 103 3.15 -13.37 0.23
N TYR A 104 3.48 -14.66 0.17
CA TYR A 104 4.83 -15.17 0.39
C TYR A 104 5.87 -14.62 -0.59
N SER A 105 5.50 -14.51 -1.87
CA SER A 105 6.41 -14.06 -2.93
C SER A 105 6.43 -12.54 -3.13
N LEU A 106 5.65 -11.79 -2.33
CA LEU A 106 5.51 -10.35 -2.50
C LEU A 106 6.41 -9.59 -1.51
N LYS A 107 6.84 -8.40 -1.93
CA LYS A 107 7.52 -7.42 -1.08
C LYS A 107 6.59 -6.24 -0.92
N ILE A 108 5.91 -6.16 0.22
CA ILE A 108 4.85 -5.18 0.46
C ILE A 108 5.25 -4.28 1.62
N ARG A 109 5.19 -2.95 1.44
CA ARG A 109 5.42 -1.99 2.53
C ARG A 109 4.14 -1.68 3.30
N VAL A 110 3.06 -1.36 2.58
CA VAL A 110 1.74 -1.01 3.15
C VAL A 110 0.70 -2.00 2.66
N LEU A 111 0.01 -2.65 3.59
CA LEU A 111 -1.10 -3.55 3.28
C LEU A 111 -2.40 -3.01 3.87
N ARG A 112 -3.42 -2.86 3.03
CA ARG A 112 -4.73 -2.34 3.42
C ARG A 112 -5.82 -3.33 3.02
N PHE A 113 -6.60 -3.77 4.00
CA PHE A 113 -7.88 -4.44 3.81
C PHE A 113 -8.98 -3.43 4.10
N ILE A 114 -9.88 -3.20 3.15
CA ILE A 114 -10.93 -2.18 3.25
C ILE A 114 -12.27 -2.80 2.87
N ASP A 115 -13.30 -2.63 3.70
CA ASP A 115 -14.66 -3.11 3.40
C ASP A 115 -14.69 -4.61 3.04
N THR A 116 -13.80 -5.38 3.66
CA THR A 116 -13.72 -6.84 3.48
C THR A 116 -14.19 -7.51 4.76
N PRO A 117 -15.09 -8.51 4.69
CA PRO A 117 -15.70 -9.13 5.86
C PRO A 117 -14.75 -10.14 6.53
N ILE A 118 -13.47 -9.80 6.66
CA ILE A 118 -12.45 -10.64 7.30
C ILE A 118 -12.84 -10.83 8.76
N ARG A 119 -13.07 -12.09 9.13
CA ARG A 119 -13.39 -12.54 10.49
C ARG A 119 -12.17 -13.08 11.21
N THR A 120 -11.36 -13.86 10.50
CA THR A 120 -10.15 -14.48 11.08
C THR A 120 -8.97 -14.42 10.11
N ILE A 121 -7.78 -14.21 10.67
CA ILE A 121 -6.50 -14.26 9.95
C ILE A 121 -5.71 -15.42 10.53
N LYS A 122 -5.47 -16.46 9.72
CA LYS A 122 -4.78 -17.67 10.16
C LYS A 122 -3.29 -17.41 10.38
N PRO A 123 -2.63 -18.23 11.22
CA PRO A 123 -1.18 -18.19 11.37
C PRO A 123 -0.47 -18.29 10.02
N LEU A 124 0.73 -17.75 9.92
CA LEU A 124 1.59 -17.81 8.73
C LEU A 124 1.11 -17.01 7.50
N THR A 125 -0.06 -16.37 7.55
CA THR A 125 -0.59 -15.53 6.44
C THR A 125 0.40 -14.46 5.94
N PHE A 126 1.20 -13.90 6.85
CA PHE A 126 2.17 -12.85 6.54
C PHE A 126 3.61 -13.36 6.35
N LEU A 127 3.81 -14.67 6.13
CA LEU A 127 5.11 -15.16 5.69
C LEU A 127 5.50 -14.51 4.36
N GLY A 128 6.80 -14.27 4.16
CA GLY A 128 7.35 -13.58 2.99
C GLY A 128 7.35 -12.05 3.11
N VAL A 129 6.23 -11.45 3.53
CA VAL A 129 6.13 -10.00 3.75
C VAL A 129 6.62 -9.55 5.12
N ASN A 130 6.90 -10.47 6.04
CA ASN A 130 7.29 -10.18 7.43
C ASN A 130 8.50 -9.25 7.61
N ARG A 131 9.42 -9.23 6.63
CA ARG A 131 10.59 -8.33 6.64
C ARG A 131 10.36 -6.98 5.94
N THR A 132 9.32 -6.88 5.12
CA THR A 132 9.04 -5.69 4.28
C THR A 132 7.85 -4.88 4.79
N LEU A 133 6.87 -5.54 5.41
CA LEU A 133 5.63 -4.91 5.87
C LEU A 133 5.89 -3.97 7.05
N GLN A 134 5.51 -2.71 6.86
CA GLN A 134 5.67 -1.63 7.84
C GLN A 134 4.34 -1.10 8.35
N GLU A 135 3.29 -1.19 7.53
CA GLU A 135 1.97 -0.69 7.87
C GLU A 135 0.90 -1.71 7.50
N LEU A 136 0.04 -2.02 8.47
CA LEU A 136 -1.12 -2.89 8.27
C LEU A 136 -2.37 -2.14 8.69
N HIS A 137 -3.30 -2.02 7.74
CA HIS A 137 -4.60 -1.40 7.94
C HIS A 137 -5.69 -2.43 7.66
N ILE A 138 -6.55 -2.67 8.64
CA ILE A 138 -7.74 -3.52 8.53
C ILE A 138 -8.92 -2.61 8.85
N ILE A 139 -9.65 -2.19 7.82
CA ILE A 139 -10.66 -1.14 7.89
C ILE A 139 -12.02 -1.71 7.49
N ASN A 140 -13.02 -1.46 8.33
CA ASN A 140 -14.40 -1.91 8.17
C ASN A 140 -14.46 -3.42 7.88
N SER A 141 -13.95 -4.20 8.81
CA SER A 141 -13.93 -5.66 8.76
C SER A 141 -14.79 -6.27 9.85
N SER A 142 -14.95 -7.60 9.81
CA SER A 142 -15.72 -8.33 10.83
C SER A 142 -14.80 -9.09 11.78
N LEU A 143 -13.60 -8.55 12.06
CA LEU A 143 -12.57 -9.25 12.81
C LEU A 143 -13.07 -9.56 14.22
N GLU A 144 -13.22 -10.84 14.54
CA GLU A 144 -13.84 -11.30 15.80
C GLU A 144 -12.81 -11.40 16.94
N GLU A 145 -11.54 -11.66 16.60
CA GLU A 145 -10.44 -11.82 17.55
C GLU A 145 -9.14 -11.17 17.05
N PHE A 146 -8.28 -10.75 17.97
CA PHE A 146 -6.96 -10.23 17.63
C PHE A 146 -6.03 -11.38 17.14
N PRO A 147 -5.51 -11.33 15.90
CA PRO A 147 -4.83 -12.47 15.29
C PRO A 147 -3.35 -12.56 15.70
N LYS A 148 -3.10 -12.72 17.01
CA LYS A 148 -1.75 -12.75 17.60
C LYS A 148 -0.80 -13.74 16.91
N HIS A 149 -1.29 -14.91 16.53
CA HIS A 149 -0.48 -15.94 15.87
C HIS A 149 -0.08 -15.57 14.44
N ALA A 150 -0.94 -14.87 13.69
CA ALA A 150 -0.60 -14.36 12.36
C ALA A 150 0.46 -13.25 12.44
N PHE A 151 0.37 -12.45 13.49
CA PHE A 151 1.24 -11.30 13.77
C PHE A 151 2.58 -11.65 14.41
N SER A 152 2.79 -12.92 14.77
CA SER A 152 4.00 -13.43 15.44
C SER A 152 5.30 -12.93 14.79
N ASN A 153 5.37 -12.94 13.46
CA ASN A 153 6.60 -12.67 12.72
C ASN A 153 6.75 -11.23 12.20
N LEU A 154 5.80 -10.33 12.46
CA LEU A 154 5.78 -8.96 11.92
C LEU A 154 6.70 -7.99 12.69
N GLY A 155 8.00 -8.27 12.69
CA GLY A 155 8.98 -7.51 13.47
C GLY A 155 9.27 -6.08 12.99
N ASN A 156 8.93 -5.76 11.75
CA ASN A 156 9.15 -4.42 11.15
C ASN A 156 7.89 -3.54 11.13
N LEU A 157 6.78 -4.02 11.71
CA LEU A 157 5.52 -3.29 11.70
C LEU A 157 5.61 -2.07 12.61
N THR A 158 5.36 -0.89 12.03
CA THR A 158 5.42 0.40 12.74
C THR A 158 4.03 1.00 12.97
N VAL A 159 3.07 0.67 12.09
CA VAL A 159 1.69 1.13 12.16
C VAL A 159 0.75 -0.07 12.07
N LEU A 160 -0.10 -0.22 13.08
CA LEU A 160 -1.22 -1.14 13.07
C LEU A 160 -2.50 -0.34 13.26
N ASN A 161 -3.38 -0.37 12.27
CA ASN A 161 -4.70 0.23 12.33
C ASN A 161 -5.77 -0.84 12.13
N ILE A 162 -6.64 -0.98 13.12
CA ILE A 162 -7.80 -1.85 13.09
C ILE A 162 -9.02 -0.96 13.35
N ASP A 163 -9.76 -0.66 12.30
CA ASP A 163 -10.90 0.25 12.30
C ASP A 163 -12.15 -0.51 11.89
N GLY A 164 -13.25 -0.35 12.61
CA GLY A 164 -14.51 -1.01 12.26
C GLY A 164 -14.37 -2.52 12.43
N HIS A 165 -14.32 -3.01 13.66
CA HIS A 165 -14.05 -4.42 13.98
C HIS A 165 -15.11 -5.00 14.94
N ARG A 166 -15.09 -6.31 15.18
CA ARG A 166 -16.05 -7.02 16.06
C ARG A 166 -15.42 -7.65 17.30
N MET A 167 -14.15 -7.35 17.58
CA MET A 167 -13.44 -7.83 18.77
C MET A 167 -14.07 -7.25 20.04
N SER A 168 -14.39 -8.13 20.99
CA SER A 168 -14.92 -7.75 22.30
C SER A 168 -13.83 -7.45 23.33
N GLY A 169 -12.65 -8.03 23.18
CA GLY A 169 -11.52 -7.86 24.10
C GLY A 169 -10.18 -8.21 23.46
N LEU A 170 -9.10 -7.72 24.08
CA LEU A 170 -7.73 -8.14 23.78
C LEU A 170 -7.20 -8.96 24.96
N ALA A 171 -6.69 -10.16 24.67
CA ALA A 171 -6.03 -10.98 25.68
C ALA A 171 -4.73 -10.33 26.17
N LYS A 172 -4.35 -10.58 27.43
CA LYS A 172 -3.11 -10.04 28.06
C LYS A 172 -1.84 -10.37 27.28
N ASP A 173 -1.82 -11.50 26.59
CA ASP A 173 -0.69 -12.00 25.83
C ASP A 173 -0.71 -11.60 24.34
N SER A 174 -1.70 -10.81 23.89
CA SER A 174 -1.94 -10.47 22.48
C SER A 174 -0.70 -9.90 21.78
N PHE A 175 0.07 -9.07 22.49
CA PHE A 175 1.31 -8.47 21.96
C PHE A 175 2.57 -9.18 22.45
N SER A 176 2.54 -9.82 23.61
CA SER A 176 3.71 -10.46 24.24
C SER A 176 4.28 -11.63 23.43
N VAL A 177 3.43 -12.35 22.69
CA VAL A 177 3.85 -13.48 21.84
C VAL A 177 4.24 -13.08 20.41
N THR A 178 4.30 -11.78 20.13
CA THR A 178 4.52 -11.23 18.79
C THR A 178 5.78 -10.38 18.72
N LEU A 179 6.36 -10.22 17.52
CA LEU A 179 7.49 -9.32 17.29
C LEU A 179 7.08 -7.86 17.03
N ILE A 180 5.78 -7.59 16.88
CA ILE A 180 5.24 -6.24 16.62
C ILE A 180 5.72 -5.19 17.66
N PRO A 181 5.76 -5.48 18.98
CA PRO A 181 6.13 -4.48 19.99
C PRO A 181 7.52 -3.85 19.81
N ASN A 182 8.42 -4.52 19.08
CA ASN A 182 9.80 -4.07 18.88
C ASN A 182 9.91 -2.79 18.03
N GLN A 183 8.96 -2.57 17.12
CA GLN A 183 8.98 -1.45 16.17
C GLN A 183 7.67 -0.66 16.12
N LEU A 184 6.59 -1.14 16.76
CA LEU A 184 5.29 -0.48 16.72
C LEU A 184 5.35 0.92 17.33
N GLN A 185 4.98 1.92 16.54
CA GLN A 185 4.94 3.33 16.93
C GLN A 185 3.53 3.89 16.99
N ARG A 186 2.61 3.36 16.17
CA ARG A 186 1.22 3.78 16.11
C ARG A 186 0.31 2.56 16.17
N LEU A 187 -0.56 2.54 17.19
CA LEU A 187 -1.61 1.55 17.34
C LEU A 187 -2.95 2.29 17.35
N SER A 188 -3.83 1.91 16.44
CA SER A 188 -5.20 2.38 16.38
C SER A 188 -6.12 1.17 16.37
N ILE A 189 -6.99 1.06 17.38
CA ILE A 189 -8.05 0.05 17.44
C ILE A 189 -9.34 0.81 17.73
N VAL A 190 -10.12 1.13 16.70
CA VAL A 190 -11.20 2.12 16.79
C VAL A 190 -12.49 1.60 16.16
N ASN A 191 -13.60 2.28 16.48
CA ASN A 191 -14.93 2.00 15.92
C ASN A 191 -15.35 0.52 16.08
N GLY A 192 -15.31 0.00 17.30
CA GLY A 192 -15.63 -1.40 17.58
C GLY A 192 -16.24 -1.62 18.96
N PRO A 193 -16.70 -2.84 19.28
CA PRO A 193 -17.29 -3.16 20.57
C PRO A 193 -16.23 -3.54 21.62
N LEU A 194 -15.00 -3.03 21.51
CA LEU A 194 -13.92 -3.41 22.41
C LEU A 194 -14.24 -2.94 23.84
N LYS A 195 -14.36 -3.88 24.77
CA LYS A 195 -14.68 -3.66 26.19
C LYS A 195 -13.50 -3.91 27.09
N ASP A 196 -12.77 -4.99 26.82
CA ASP A 196 -11.71 -5.48 27.70
C ASP A 196 -10.33 -5.21 27.11
N LEU A 197 -9.56 -4.35 27.79
CA LEU A 197 -8.14 -4.12 27.51
C LEU A 197 -7.36 -4.18 28.83
N PRO A 198 -6.78 -5.34 29.18
CA PRO A 198 -5.93 -5.45 30.37
C PRO A 198 -4.76 -4.45 30.31
N GLY A 199 -4.44 -3.79 31.43
CA GLY A 199 -3.43 -2.73 31.49
C GLY A 199 -2.03 -3.18 31.04
N ASP A 200 -1.70 -4.45 31.28
CA ASP A 200 -0.41 -5.04 30.92
C ASP A 200 -0.29 -5.42 29.43
N THR A 201 -1.40 -5.41 28.68
CA THR A 201 -1.43 -5.85 27.28
C THR A 201 -0.48 -5.04 26.39
N LEU A 202 -0.32 -3.74 26.68
CA LEU A 202 0.52 -2.82 25.91
C LEU A 202 1.91 -2.60 26.54
N ALA A 203 2.20 -3.18 27.70
CA ALA A 203 3.49 -3.04 28.38
C ALA A 203 4.72 -3.43 27.51
N PRO A 204 4.63 -4.45 26.62
CA PRO A 204 5.74 -4.77 25.71
C PRO A 204 6.05 -3.67 24.67
N CYS A 205 5.08 -2.83 24.32
CA CYS A 205 5.15 -1.87 23.22
C CYS A 205 5.91 -0.58 23.61
N LYS A 206 7.19 -0.71 23.99
CA LYS A 206 8.02 0.40 24.52
C LYS A 206 8.25 1.56 23.56
N ARG A 207 8.04 1.36 22.25
CA ARG A 207 8.23 2.38 21.20
C ARG A 207 6.94 3.03 20.75
N LEU A 208 5.82 2.68 21.36
CA LEU A 208 4.51 3.21 21.02
C LEU A 208 4.46 4.72 21.34
N LYS A 209 4.19 5.52 20.32
CA LYS A 209 4.11 6.99 20.41
C LYS A 209 2.68 7.49 20.35
N ARG A 210 1.80 6.77 19.64
CA ARG A 210 0.38 7.11 19.51
C ARG A 210 -0.45 5.87 19.72
N LEU A 211 -1.39 5.98 20.64
CA LEU A 211 -2.42 4.99 20.91
C LEU A 211 -3.76 5.66 20.68
N ASP A 212 -4.57 5.08 19.81
CA ASP A 212 -5.94 5.52 19.58
C ASP A 212 -6.90 4.35 19.82
N LEU A 213 -7.86 4.59 20.71
CA LEU A 213 -8.87 3.62 21.15
C LEU A 213 -10.27 4.24 21.15
N HIS A 214 -10.49 5.32 20.40
CA HIS A 214 -11.77 6.02 20.37
C HIS A 214 -12.90 5.15 19.81
N ASN A 215 -14.13 5.54 20.15
CA ASN A 215 -15.37 4.87 19.72
C ASN A 215 -15.36 3.35 19.97
N ASN A 216 -14.91 2.98 21.18
CA ASN A 216 -15.03 1.65 21.74
C ASN A 216 -15.91 1.66 23.00
N SER A 217 -16.20 0.48 23.54
CA SER A 217 -17.00 0.30 24.76
C SER A 217 -16.14 0.07 26.00
N LEU A 218 -14.95 0.70 26.06
CA LEU A 218 -14.01 0.53 27.16
C LEU A 218 -14.58 1.12 28.45
N SER A 219 -14.92 0.26 29.41
CA SER A 219 -15.46 0.67 30.71
C SER A 219 -14.37 0.96 31.74
N VAL A 220 -13.22 0.28 31.63
CA VAL A 220 -12.09 0.44 32.55
C VAL A 220 -10.78 0.37 31.75
N ILE A 221 -10.09 1.51 31.62
CA ILE A 221 -8.68 1.51 31.21
C ILE A 221 -7.87 1.33 32.48
N GLN A 222 -7.40 0.10 32.73
CA GLN A 222 -6.47 -0.12 33.83
C GLN A 222 -5.16 0.60 33.50
N LYS A 223 -4.79 1.61 34.30
CA LYS A 223 -3.48 2.26 34.21
C LYS A 223 -2.41 1.19 34.41
N GLY A 224 -1.57 0.97 33.39
CA GLY A 224 -0.35 0.18 33.56
C GLY A 224 0.51 0.82 34.65
N GLN A 225 0.97 0.00 35.60
CA GLN A 225 1.94 0.40 36.63
C GLN A 225 3.30 0.70 36.01
#